data_AF-A0A3B0WSZ3-F1
#
_entry.id   AF-A0A3B0WSZ3-F1
#
_cell.length_a   1.000
_cell.length_b   1.000
_cell.length_c   1.000
_cell.angle_alpha   90.00
_cell.angle_beta   90.00
_cell.angle_gamma   90.00
#
_symmetry.space_group_name_H-M   'P 1'
#
loop_
_entity.id
_entity.type
_entity.pdbx_description
1 polymer ?
#
loop_
_entity_poly.entity_id
_entity_poly.type
_entity_poly.pdbx_seq_one_letter_code
_entity_poly.pdbx_strand_id
1 'polypeptide(L)'
;SFAHSVRAHWGIENSLHWVLDVVFREDDSRIRRGYAPENFNIIRQLAINLLKKEKSKMSLKKKRFKAALSDSFRENVMFSD
;
A
#
# COMPACT_ATOMS: atom_id res chain seq x y z
N SER A 1 16.51 -20.99 12.21
CA SER A 1 17.62 -21.27 11.28
C SER A 1 17.57 -20.29 10.12
N PHE A 2 18.68 -20.11 9.40
CA PHE A 2 18.80 -19.21 8.24
C PHE A 2 17.63 -19.35 7.23
N ALA A 3 17.23 -20.59 6.91
CA ALA A 3 16.13 -20.86 5.97
C ALA A 3 14.76 -20.30 6.41
N HIS A 4 14.50 -20.20 7.72
CA HIS A 4 13.26 -19.61 8.23
C HIS A 4 13.26 -18.09 8.02
N SER A 5 14.37 -17.43 8.32
CA SER A 5 14.53 -15.98 8.12
C SER A 5 14.39 -15.59 6.65
N VAL A 6 14.99 -16.36 5.73
CA VAL A 6 14.86 -16.13 4.28
C VAL A 6 13.40 -16.23 3.84
N ARG A 7 12.66 -17.26 4.27
CA ARG A 7 11.23 -17.39 3.93
C ARG A 7 10.38 -16.26 4.49
N ALA A 8 10.63 -15.84 5.73
CA ALA A 8 9.92 -14.73 6.34
C ALA A 8 10.16 -13.42 5.58
N HIS A 9 11.41 -13.17 5.18
CA HIS A 9 11.78 -12.00 4.37
C HIS A 9 11.07 -12.00 3.00
N TRP A 10 11.06 -13.14 2.29
CA TRP A 10 10.30 -13.27 1.04
C TRP A 10 8.79 -13.02 1.20
N GLY A 11 8.22 -13.38 2.35
CA GLY A 11 6.82 -13.08 2.66
C GLY A 11 6.54 -11.58 2.76
N ILE A 12 7.48 -10.80 3.30
CA ILE A 12 7.37 -9.34 3.36
C ILE A 12 7.49 -8.74 1.96
N GLU A 13 8.47 -9.19 1.18
CA GLU A 13 8.73 -8.72 -0.17
C GLU A 13 7.50 -8.90 -1.08
N ASN A 14 6.92 -10.11 -1.07
CA ASN A 14 5.77 -10.46 -1.90
C ASN A 14 4.47 -9.77 -1.48
N SER A 15 4.32 -9.37 -0.22
CA SER A 15 3.04 -8.86 0.32
C SER A 15 2.98 -7.34 0.49
N LEU A 16 4.14 -6.69 0.67
CA LEU A 16 4.25 -5.25 0.85
C LEU A 16 5.02 -4.59 -0.30
N HIS A 17 6.25 -5.03 -0.59
CA HIS A 17 7.10 -4.37 -1.59
C HIS A 17 6.49 -4.42 -2.98
N TRP A 18 6.05 -5.61 -3.42
CA TRP A 18 5.36 -5.74 -4.71
C TRP A 18 4.13 -4.83 -4.84
N VAL A 19 3.40 -4.60 -3.73
CA VAL A 19 2.26 -3.68 -3.71
C VAL A 19 2.72 -2.23 -3.85
N LEU A 20 3.79 -1.83 -3.17
CA LEU A 20 4.35 -0.50 -3.29
C LEU A 20 4.82 -0.22 -4.73
N ASP A 21 5.55 -1.17 -5.33
CA ASP A 21 6.12 -1.03 -6.66
C ASP A 21 5.02 -1.02 -7.72
N VAL A 22 4.12 -2.02 -7.71
CA VAL A 22 3.16 -2.22 -8.81
C VAL A 22 1.87 -1.42 -8.60
N VAL A 23 1.34 -1.38 -7.38
CA VAL A 23 0.05 -0.71 -7.11
C VAL A 23 0.27 0.78 -6.87
N PHE A 24 1.37 1.18 -6.24
CA PHE A 24 1.66 2.58 -5.94
C PHE A 24 2.72 3.21 -6.84
N ARG A 25 3.42 2.44 -7.68
CA ARG A 25 4.49 2.95 -8.57
C ARG A 25 5.57 3.68 -7.77
N GLU A 26 6.03 3.01 -6.72
CA GLU A 26 7.09 3.56 -5.87
C GLU A 26 8.40 3.70 -6.64
N ASP A 27 8.85 2.67 -7.35
CA ASP A 27 10.08 2.70 -8.16
C ASP A 27 10.12 3.86 -9.17
N ASP A 28 8.97 4.17 -9.76
CA ASP A 28 8.82 5.28 -10.73
C ASP A 28 8.84 6.66 -10.06
N SER A 29 8.76 6.73 -8.73
CA SER A 29 8.66 7.98 -7.97
C SER A 29 9.95 8.80 -8.08
N ARG A 30 9.81 10.08 -8.42
CA ARG A 30 10.93 11.03 -8.51
C ARG A 30 11.18 11.82 -7.21
N ILE A 31 10.48 11.47 -6.13
CA ILE A 31 10.63 12.10 -4.82
C ILE A 31 11.98 11.69 -4.22
N ARG A 32 12.91 12.65 -4.09
CA ARG A 32 14.30 12.39 -3.62
C ARG A 32 14.88 13.49 -2.71
N ARG A 33 14.06 14.45 -2.26
CA ARG A 33 14.54 15.62 -1.50
C ARG A 33 14.17 15.53 -0.02
N GLY A 34 15.16 15.78 0.85
CA GLY A 34 14.96 15.81 2.30
C GLY A 34 14.28 14.54 2.80
N TYR A 35 13.34 14.69 3.74
CA TYR A 35 12.55 13.59 4.33
C TYR A 35 11.34 13.17 3.48
N ALA A 36 11.22 13.67 2.25
CA ALA A 36 10.07 13.37 1.40
C ALA A 36 9.95 11.87 1.05
N PRO A 37 11.04 11.13 0.73
CA PRO A 37 10.95 9.69 0.47
C PRO A 37 10.39 8.91 1.66
N GLU A 38 10.92 9.13 2.86
CA GLU A 38 10.50 8.44 4.09
C GLU A 38 9.06 8.78 4.46
N ASN A 39 8.71 10.07 4.44
CA ASN A 39 7.35 10.51 4.75
C ASN A 39 6.34 9.92 3.76
N PHE A 40 6.69 9.87 2.48
CA PHE A 40 5.79 9.33 1.47
C PHE A 40 5.67 7.80 1.57
N ASN A 41 6.74 7.10 1.95
CA ASN A 41 6.68 5.66 2.24
C ASN A 41 5.70 5.36 3.39
N ILE A 42 5.77 6.12 4.49
CA ILE A 42 4.82 6.00 5.62
C ILE A 42 3.37 6.21 5.14
N ILE A 43 3.12 7.23 4.32
CA ILE A 43 1.79 7.50 3.76
C ILE A 43 1.30 6.35 2.87
N ARG A 44 2.16 5.79 2.02
CA ARG A 44 1.81 4.64 1.17
C ARG A 44 1.43 3.43 2.03
N GLN A 45 2.21 3.12 3.07
CA GLN A 45 1.92 2.01 3.97
C GLN A 45 0.59 2.20 4.71
N LEU A 46 0.31 3.42 5.20
CA LEU A 46 -0.98 3.76 5.80
C LEU A 46 -2.14 3.51 4.82
N ALA A 47 -2.02 4.00 3.59
CA ALA A 47 -3.03 3.80 2.56
C ALA A 47 -3.23 2.31 2.22
N ILE A 48 -2.15 1.52 2.14
CA ILE A 48 -2.22 0.07 1.91
C ILE A 48 -3.02 -0.62 3.03
N ASN A 49 -2.74 -0.27 4.29
CA ASN A 49 -3.41 -0.88 5.43
C ASN A 49 -4.92 -0.59 5.44
N LEU A 50 -5.32 0.67 5.17
CA LEU A 50 -6.73 1.05 5.05
C LEU A 50 -7.43 0.28 3.91
N LEU A 51 -6.79 0.21 2.73
CA LEU A 51 -7.35 -0.51 1.58
C LEU A 51 -7.43 -2.03 1.81
N LYS A 52 -6.52 -2.60 2.61
CA LYS A 52 -6.57 -4.01 3.04
C LYS A 52 -7.70 -4.26 4.03
N LYS A 53 -8.02 -3.31 4.92
CA LYS A 53 -9.14 -3.42 5.89
C LYS A 53 -10.51 -3.32 5.21
N GLU A 54 -10.62 -2.57 4.12
CA GLU A 54 -11.87 -2.44 3.37
C GLU A 54 -12.38 -3.81 2.87
N LYS A 55 -13.66 -4.11 3.08
CA LYS A 55 -14.21 -5.48 3.04
C LYS A 55 -14.50 -6.01 1.63
N SER A 56 -14.53 -5.16 0.60
CA SER A 56 -14.83 -5.62 -0.76
C SER A 56 -13.78 -6.58 -1.30
N LYS A 57 -14.20 -7.52 -2.15
CA LYS A 57 -13.34 -8.51 -2.81
C LYS A 57 -12.56 -7.93 -4.02
N MET A 58 -12.45 -6.61 -4.12
CA MET A 58 -11.74 -5.95 -5.20
C MET A 58 -10.21 -6.04 -5.00
N SER A 59 -9.44 -6.04 -6.09
CA SER A 59 -7.98 -5.92 -6.00
C SER A 59 -7.58 -4.56 -5.41
N LEU A 60 -6.42 -4.48 -4.76
CA LEU A 60 -5.91 -3.23 -4.18
C LEU A 60 -5.84 -2.09 -5.21
N LYS A 61 -5.46 -2.40 -6.46
CA LYS A 61 -5.46 -1.45 -7.58
C LYS A 61 -6.87 -0.88 -7.84
N LYS A 62 -7.90 -1.73 -7.86
CA LYS A 62 -9.30 -1.30 -8.05
C LYS A 62 -9.82 -0.51 -6.87
N LYS A 63 -9.53 -0.93 -5.63
CA LYS A 63 -9.90 -0.19 -4.42
C LYS A 63 -9.28 1.22 -4.43
N ARG A 64 -7.98 1.32 -4.71
CA ARG A 64 -7.26 2.60 -4.84
C ARG A 64 -7.89 3.49 -5.92
N PHE A 65 -8.16 2.93 -7.10
CA PHE A 65 -8.80 3.68 -8.19
C PHE A 65 -10.21 4.16 -7.83
N LYS A 66 -11.03 3.29 -7.21
CA LYS A 66 -12.37 3.66 -6.77
C LYS A 66 -12.36 4.74 -5.68
N ALA A 67 -11.42 4.66 -4.73
CA ALA A 67 -11.25 5.69 -3.70
C ALA A 67 -10.80 7.04 -4.28
N ALA A 68 -10.12 7.04 -5.43
CA ALA A 68 -9.80 8.28 -6.13
C ALA A 68 -11.01 8.92 -6.84
N LEU A 69 -12.05 8.13 -7.15
CA LEU A 69 -13.20 8.57 -7.95
C LEU A 69 -14.48 8.80 -7.14
N SER A 70 -14.61 8.20 -5.95
CA SER A 70 -15.85 8.23 -5.17
C SER A 70 -15.57 8.65 -3.73
N ASP A 71 -16.13 9.78 -3.35
CA ASP A 71 -16.01 10.34 -1.99
C ASP A 71 -16.61 9.41 -0.95
N SER A 72 -17.81 8.89 -1.20
CA SER A 72 -18.45 7.94 -0.28
C SER A 72 -17.64 6.66 -0.09
N PHE A 73 -17.00 6.15 -1.15
CA PHE A 73 -16.12 4.98 -1.02
C PHE A 73 -14.84 5.32 -0.26
N ARG A 74 -14.26 6.48 -0.52
CA ARG A 74 -13.06 6.97 0.18
C ARG A 74 -13.33 7.21 1.67
N GLU A 75 -14.47 7.78 2.01
CA GLU A 75 -14.92 8.00 3.38
C GLU A 75 -15.08 6.67 4.12
N ASN A 76 -15.73 5.68 3.48
CA ASN A 76 -15.81 4.32 4.01
C ASN A 76 -14.41 3.72 4.25
N VAL A 77 -13.49 3.84 3.29
CA VAL A 77 -12.10 3.34 3.47
C VAL A 77 -11.38 4.02 4.65
N MET A 78 -11.64 5.30 4.90
CA MET A 78 -10.94 6.08 5.93
C MET A 78 -11.52 5.90 7.34
N PHE A 79 -12.86 5.81 7.45
CA PHE A 79 -13.56 5.92 8.73
C PHE A 79 -14.43 4.71 9.07
N SER A 80 -14.39 3.63 8.28
CA SER A 80 -15.14 2.43 8.66
C SER A 80 -14.41 1.67 9.77
N ASP A 81 -15.03 1.65 10.94
CA ASP A 81 -14.63 0.84 12.09
C ASP A 81 -15.02 -0.64 11.92
#